data_AF-A0A4R9BRK0-F1
#
_entry.id   AF-A0A4R9BRK0-F1
#
_cell.length_a   1.000
_cell.length_b   1.000
_cell.length_c   1.000
_cell.angle_alpha   90.00
_cell.angle_beta   90.00
_cell.angle_gamma   90.00
#
_symmetry.space_group_name_H-M   'P 1'
#
loop_
_entity.id
_entity.type
_entity.pdbx_description
1 polymer ?
#
loop_
_entity_poly.entity_id
_entity_poly.type
_entity_poly.pdbx_seq_one_letter_code
_entity_poly.pdbx_strand_id
1 'polypeptide(L)'
;MSNPDQATPPTPDDDHYSPESAPPGNTPAPVDPVQAGSAESTAAEPAEPYVPNPTLDELVCTELARRTALIAAEARAIAHAQARQAEFLVELQCWSEDPQVSSRLHGNPESIRLADVNAATLTEDQARAAFYGRWEDREVARRTIVSETACLLRMHERTVEHLMEQSLWLLSAPATFNALSSGEISYRHATVLIDQMRTLPTEDQEAFEEKVLPDAKRLPVAGSRTGPAGSGKGCTRNPS
;
A
#
# COMPACT_ATOMS: atom_id res chain seq x y z
N MET A 1 9.24 75.59 -2.37
CA MET A 1 9.13 74.61 -3.46
C MET A 1 8.95 73.26 -2.82
N SER A 2 7.89 72.59 -3.23
CA SER A 2 7.25 71.47 -2.54
C SER A 2 8.08 70.19 -2.63
N ASN A 3 8.09 69.45 -1.53
CA ASN A 3 8.64 68.10 -1.41
C ASN A 3 7.46 67.13 -1.63
N PRO A 4 7.38 66.35 -2.72
CA PRO A 4 6.40 65.28 -2.84
C PRO A 4 7.04 63.95 -2.41
N ASP A 5 6.21 62.97 -2.04
CA ASP A 5 6.56 61.61 -1.59
C ASP A 5 7.04 61.45 -0.14
N GLN A 6 6.13 61.74 0.79
CA GLN A 6 5.96 60.85 1.95
C GLN A 6 4.63 60.11 1.78
N ALA A 7 4.70 58.91 1.20
CA ALA A 7 3.60 57.96 1.22
C ALA A 7 3.60 57.22 2.57
N THR A 8 2.54 57.45 3.34
CA THR A 8 2.18 56.74 4.56
C THR A 8 2.17 55.22 4.32
N PRO A 9 2.72 54.39 5.23
CA PRO A 9 2.58 52.93 5.11
C PRO A 9 1.09 52.56 5.19
N PRO A 10 0.58 51.66 4.32
CA PRO A 10 -0.79 51.22 4.41
C PRO A 10 -1.01 50.47 5.72
N THR A 11 -2.10 50.80 6.39
CA THR A 11 -2.69 50.11 7.53
C THR A 11 -2.76 48.60 7.25
N PRO A 12 -2.53 47.72 8.23
CA PRO A 12 -2.78 46.29 8.04
C PRO A 12 -4.27 46.11 7.72
N ASP A 13 -4.56 45.47 6.59
CA ASP A 13 -5.90 44.96 6.30
C ASP A 13 -6.24 43.93 7.37
N ASP A 14 -7.18 44.29 8.25
CA ASP A 14 -7.93 43.34 9.06
C ASP A 14 -8.89 42.58 8.13
N ASP A 15 -8.33 41.69 7.30
CA ASP A 15 -9.09 40.69 6.57
C ASP A 15 -9.55 39.63 7.57
N HIS A 16 -10.62 39.95 8.27
CA HIS A 16 -11.56 38.98 8.80
C HIS A 16 -12.06 38.10 7.63
N TYR A 17 -11.41 36.98 7.41
CA TYR A 17 -11.98 35.87 6.64
C TYR A 17 -13.21 35.34 7.41
N SER A 18 -14.36 35.94 7.15
CA SER A 18 -15.66 35.34 7.46
C SER A 18 -16.01 34.37 6.32
N PRO A 19 -16.38 33.12 6.63
CA PRO A 19 -16.66 32.12 5.60
C PRO A 19 -17.95 32.49 4.84
N GLU A 20 -17.82 32.61 3.53
CA GLU A 20 -18.94 32.72 2.60
C GLU A 20 -19.80 31.46 2.66
N SER A 21 -21.09 31.64 2.94
CA SER A 21 -22.10 30.58 3.02
C SER A 21 -22.19 29.82 1.69
N ALA A 22 -21.85 28.54 1.71
CA ALA A 22 -22.02 27.63 0.59
C ALA A 22 -23.51 27.47 0.19
N PRO A 23 -23.81 27.28 -1.11
CA PRO A 23 -25.15 26.93 -1.58
C PRO A 23 -25.57 25.53 -1.07
N PRO A 24 -26.86 25.30 -0.74
CA PRO A 24 -27.29 24.04 -0.15
C PRO A 24 -27.36 22.94 -1.21
N GLY A 25 -26.37 22.04 -1.20
CA GLY A 25 -26.30 20.87 -2.07
C GLY A 25 -26.10 19.58 -1.26
N ASN A 26 -27.22 18.90 -0.99
CA ASN A 26 -27.38 17.47 -0.63
C ASN A 26 -26.26 16.78 0.17
N THR A 27 -26.18 17.08 1.46
CA THR A 27 -25.78 16.09 2.48
C THR A 27 -27.06 15.40 2.98
N PRO A 28 -27.18 14.06 2.94
CA PRO A 28 -28.32 13.41 3.57
C PRO A 28 -28.23 13.61 5.08
N ALA A 29 -29.26 14.24 5.65
CA ALA A 29 -29.40 14.46 7.09
C ALA A 29 -29.53 13.12 7.85
N PRO A 30 -29.19 13.08 9.15
CA PRO A 30 -29.57 11.98 10.02
C PRO A 30 -31.10 11.93 10.09
N VAL A 31 -31.68 10.79 9.79
CA VAL A 31 -33.13 10.57 9.90
C VAL A 31 -33.54 10.54 11.37
N ASP A 32 -34.19 11.59 11.83
CA ASP A 32 -35.04 11.55 13.02
C ASP A 32 -36.21 10.56 12.79
N PRO A 33 -36.68 9.86 13.84
CA PRO A 33 -37.65 8.79 13.70
C PRO A 33 -39.00 9.36 13.25
N VAL A 34 -39.30 9.15 11.96
CA VAL A 34 -40.61 9.48 11.39
C VAL A 34 -41.69 8.68 12.12
N GLN A 35 -42.54 9.46 12.77
CA GLN A 35 -43.86 9.13 13.28
C GLN A 35 -44.60 8.16 12.33
N ALA A 36 -45.04 7.05 12.90
CA ALA A 36 -45.82 5.99 12.25
C ALA A 36 -47.07 6.55 11.55
N GLY A 37 -46.92 6.93 10.29
CA GLY A 37 -48.01 7.10 9.34
C GLY A 37 -48.32 5.75 8.73
N SER A 38 -49.55 5.30 8.92
CA SER A 38 -50.13 4.05 8.47
C SER A 38 -49.70 3.64 7.06
N ALA A 39 -48.65 2.82 6.97
CA ALA A 39 -48.46 1.95 5.83
C ALA A 39 -49.46 0.80 5.99
N GLU A 40 -50.36 0.66 5.02
CA GLU A 40 -51.11 -0.56 4.83
C GLU A 40 -50.18 -1.75 4.99
N SER A 41 -50.50 -2.56 6.00
CA SER A 41 -49.98 -3.90 6.19
C SER A 41 -50.28 -4.71 4.93
N THR A 42 -49.39 -4.63 3.94
CA THR A 42 -49.21 -5.75 3.03
C THR A 42 -48.63 -6.83 3.91
N ALA A 43 -49.52 -7.72 4.36
CA ALA A 43 -49.19 -8.87 5.18
C ALA A 43 -47.92 -9.51 4.58
N ALA A 44 -46.87 -9.60 5.39
CA ALA A 44 -45.75 -10.46 5.07
C ALA A 44 -46.37 -11.83 4.77
N GLU A 45 -46.35 -12.25 3.51
CA GLU A 45 -46.67 -13.63 3.18
C GLU A 45 -45.80 -14.49 4.10
N PRO A 46 -46.38 -15.47 4.82
CA PRO A 46 -45.60 -16.34 5.65
C PRO A 46 -44.57 -16.99 4.73
N ALA A 47 -43.28 -16.70 4.95
CA ALA A 47 -42.20 -17.38 4.26
C ALA A 47 -42.50 -18.87 4.37
N GLU A 48 -42.80 -19.52 3.24
CA GLU A 48 -43.16 -20.93 3.23
C GLU A 48 -42.12 -21.68 4.06
N PRO A 49 -42.52 -22.51 5.03
CA PRO A 49 -41.58 -23.25 5.86
C PRO A 49 -40.61 -23.95 4.93
N TYR A 50 -39.31 -23.66 5.06
CA TYR A 50 -38.29 -24.34 4.25
C TYR A 50 -38.46 -25.84 4.44
N VAL A 51 -38.99 -26.51 3.42
CA VAL A 51 -39.11 -27.97 3.39
C VAL A 51 -37.77 -28.47 2.86
N PRO A 52 -36.91 -29.08 3.71
CA PRO A 52 -35.58 -29.50 3.28
C PRO A 52 -35.73 -30.52 2.15
N ASN A 53 -35.06 -30.26 1.04
CA ASN A 53 -34.94 -31.22 -0.05
C ASN A 53 -33.48 -31.67 -0.07
N PRO A 54 -33.13 -32.77 0.63
CA PRO A 54 -31.73 -33.12 0.87
C PRO A 54 -30.94 -33.34 -0.42
N THR A 55 -31.60 -33.74 -1.51
CA THR A 55 -30.95 -33.90 -2.83
C THR A 55 -30.65 -32.56 -3.50
N LEU A 56 -31.55 -31.58 -3.39
CA LEU A 56 -31.33 -30.23 -3.90
C LEU A 56 -30.32 -29.48 -3.02
N ASP A 57 -30.38 -29.66 -1.71
CA ASP A 57 -29.46 -29.07 -0.74
C ASP A 57 -28.02 -29.57 -0.97
N GLU A 58 -27.83 -30.87 -1.21
CA GLU A 58 -26.52 -31.45 -1.56
C GLU A 58 -25.97 -30.90 -2.88
N LEU A 59 -26.82 -30.76 -3.91
CA LEU A 59 -26.44 -30.16 -5.19
C LEU A 59 -26.02 -28.69 -5.02
N VAL A 60 -26.80 -27.90 -4.25
CA VAL A 60 -26.49 -26.49 -3.96
C VAL A 60 -25.17 -26.38 -3.18
N CYS A 61 -24.96 -27.20 -2.16
CA CYS A 61 -23.69 -27.22 -1.41
C CYS A 61 -22.50 -27.58 -2.30
N THR A 62 -22.65 -28.58 -3.18
CA THR A 62 -21.60 -29.00 -4.13
C THR A 62 -21.27 -27.88 -5.12
N GLU A 63 -22.28 -27.21 -5.67
CA GLU A 63 -22.08 -26.10 -6.60
C GLU A 63 -21.47 -24.88 -5.91
N LEU A 64 -21.89 -24.55 -4.69
CA LEU A 64 -21.28 -23.50 -3.89
C LEU A 64 -19.80 -23.80 -3.63
N ALA A 65 -19.46 -25.03 -3.24
CA ALA A 65 -18.08 -25.45 -3.04
C ALA A 65 -17.26 -25.33 -4.33
N ARG A 66 -17.82 -25.72 -5.48
CA ARG A 66 -17.18 -25.55 -6.79
C ARG A 66 -16.90 -24.09 -7.11
N ARG A 67 -17.91 -23.21 -6.97
CA ARG A 67 -17.77 -21.78 -7.29
C ARG A 67 -16.78 -21.07 -6.37
N THR A 68 -16.83 -21.36 -5.08
CA THR A 68 -15.89 -20.79 -4.11
C THR A 68 -14.47 -21.31 -4.34
N ALA A 69 -14.29 -22.57 -4.77
CA ALA A 69 -12.99 -23.09 -5.16
C ALA A 69 -12.38 -22.36 -6.38
N LEU A 70 -13.20 -21.93 -7.35
CA LEU A 70 -12.74 -21.11 -8.47
C LEU A 70 -12.24 -19.74 -8.01
N ILE A 71 -12.96 -19.08 -7.10
CA ILE A 71 -12.53 -17.80 -6.52
C ILE A 71 -11.20 -17.97 -5.78
N ALA A 72 -11.06 -19.06 -5.01
CA ALA A 72 -9.82 -19.36 -4.31
C ALA A 72 -8.66 -19.64 -5.28
N ALA A 73 -8.91 -20.30 -6.41
CA ALA A 73 -7.89 -20.53 -7.43
C ALA A 73 -7.37 -19.21 -8.04
N GLU A 74 -8.27 -18.28 -8.34
CA GLU A 74 -7.89 -16.95 -8.84
C GLU A 74 -7.11 -16.15 -7.79
N ALA A 75 -7.52 -16.21 -6.52
CA ALA A 75 -6.79 -15.55 -5.44
C ALA A 75 -5.34 -16.07 -5.31
N ARG A 76 -5.11 -17.38 -5.51
CA ARG A 76 -3.76 -17.94 -5.57
C ARG A 76 -3.00 -17.42 -6.78
N ALA A 77 -3.62 -17.38 -7.96
CA ALA A 77 -3.00 -16.83 -9.17
C ALA A 77 -2.56 -15.37 -8.99
N ILE A 78 -3.38 -14.54 -8.32
CA ILE A 78 -3.02 -13.17 -7.95
C ILE A 78 -1.81 -13.15 -7.01
N ALA A 79 -1.79 -14.00 -5.97
CA ALA A 79 -0.66 -14.10 -5.05
C ALA A 79 0.65 -14.49 -5.77
N HIS A 80 0.58 -15.48 -6.68
CA HIS A 80 1.71 -15.85 -7.54
C HIS A 80 2.20 -14.68 -8.40
N ALA A 81 1.28 -13.94 -9.04
CA ALA A 81 1.64 -12.80 -9.86
C ALA A 81 2.32 -11.69 -9.03
N GLN A 82 1.84 -11.44 -7.81
CA GLN A 82 2.43 -10.47 -6.88
C GLN A 82 3.83 -10.91 -6.42
N ALA A 83 4.05 -12.19 -6.15
CA ALA A 83 5.37 -12.72 -5.82
C ALA A 83 6.37 -12.51 -6.97
N ARG A 84 5.97 -12.85 -8.21
CA ARG A 84 6.81 -12.63 -9.41
C ARG A 84 7.09 -11.16 -9.67
N GLN A 85 6.10 -10.30 -9.43
CA GLN A 85 6.31 -8.86 -9.54
C GLN A 85 7.38 -8.37 -8.55
N ALA A 86 7.36 -8.86 -7.32
CA ALA A 86 8.36 -8.49 -6.32
C ALA A 86 9.78 -8.93 -6.75
N GLU A 87 9.94 -10.14 -7.29
CA GLU A 87 11.21 -10.59 -7.87
C GLU A 87 11.70 -9.63 -8.96
N PHE A 88 10.86 -9.31 -9.94
CA PHE A 88 11.24 -8.40 -11.03
C PHE A 88 11.62 -6.99 -10.55
N LEU A 89 10.96 -6.49 -9.51
CA LEU A 89 11.30 -5.18 -8.93
C LEU A 89 12.66 -5.21 -8.23
N VAL A 90 12.99 -6.30 -7.52
CA VAL A 90 14.31 -6.46 -6.89
C VAL A 90 15.38 -6.66 -7.95
N GLU A 91 15.14 -7.48 -8.97
CA GLU A 91 16.06 -7.66 -10.10
C GLU A 91 16.35 -6.33 -10.82
N LEU A 92 15.31 -5.54 -11.10
CA LEU A 92 15.45 -4.20 -11.70
C LEU A 92 16.30 -3.29 -10.80
N GLN A 93 16.05 -3.31 -9.49
CA GLN A 93 16.82 -2.51 -8.55
C GLN A 93 18.29 -2.95 -8.53
N CYS A 94 18.57 -4.25 -8.37
CA CYS A 94 19.94 -4.78 -8.37
C CYS A 94 20.68 -4.47 -9.69
N TRP A 95 20.01 -4.60 -10.84
CA TRP A 95 20.57 -4.24 -12.13
C TRP A 95 20.89 -2.73 -12.20
N SER A 96 20.00 -1.87 -11.70
CA SER A 96 20.22 -0.43 -11.72
C SER A 96 21.36 0.02 -10.82
N GLU A 97 21.60 -0.68 -9.71
CA GLU A 97 22.62 -0.37 -8.71
C GLU A 97 24.03 -0.82 -9.15
N ASP A 98 24.16 -1.60 -10.23
CA ASP A 98 25.46 -1.88 -10.85
C ASP A 98 26.13 -0.54 -11.22
N PRO A 99 27.37 -0.27 -10.78
CA PRO A 99 28.05 1.00 -11.04
C PRO A 99 28.11 1.39 -12.52
N GLN A 100 28.24 0.41 -13.43
CA GLN A 100 28.29 0.68 -14.86
C GLN A 100 26.92 1.02 -15.44
N VAL A 101 25.84 0.49 -14.84
CA VAL A 101 24.47 0.80 -15.23
C VAL A 101 24.07 2.15 -14.64
N SER A 102 24.29 2.35 -13.35
CA SER A 102 24.04 3.60 -12.64
C SER A 102 24.71 4.80 -13.33
N SER A 103 26.00 4.67 -13.67
CA SER A 103 26.72 5.75 -14.36
C SER A 103 26.13 6.08 -15.75
N ARG A 104 25.65 5.06 -16.49
CA ARG A 104 24.99 5.27 -17.78
C ARG A 104 23.59 5.84 -17.66
N LEU A 105 22.84 5.46 -16.63
CA LEU A 105 21.52 6.01 -16.32
C LEU A 105 21.62 7.47 -15.84
N HIS A 106 22.71 7.84 -15.17
CA HIS A 106 23.00 9.24 -14.83
C HIS A 106 23.16 10.09 -16.10
N GLY A 107 23.85 9.56 -17.12
CA GLY A 107 23.93 10.19 -18.45
C GLY A 107 25.30 10.03 -19.11
N ASN A 108 25.55 10.83 -20.15
CA ASN A 108 26.84 10.82 -20.85
C ASN A 108 27.96 11.34 -19.91
N PRO A 109 29.08 10.61 -19.74
CA PRO A 109 30.20 11.10 -18.93
C PRO A 109 30.74 12.46 -19.39
N GLU A 110 30.61 12.83 -20.67
CA GLU A 110 30.95 14.17 -21.16
C GLU A 110 30.00 15.26 -20.65
N SER A 111 28.70 14.98 -20.54
CA SER A 111 27.75 15.95 -19.93
C SER A 111 28.00 16.15 -18.44
N ILE A 112 28.40 15.08 -17.74
CA ILE A 112 28.82 15.15 -16.33
C ILE A 112 30.10 16.00 -16.22
N ARG A 113 31.10 15.74 -17.08
CA ARG A 113 32.34 16.54 -17.14
C ARG A 113 32.10 18.01 -17.49
N LEU A 114 31.19 18.31 -18.44
CA LEU A 114 30.83 19.69 -18.76
C LEU A 114 30.14 20.37 -17.58
N ALA A 115 29.29 19.66 -16.84
CA ALA A 115 28.69 20.18 -15.61
C ALA A 115 29.77 20.46 -14.54
N ASP A 116 30.77 19.60 -14.40
CA ASP A 116 31.92 19.81 -13.49
C ASP A 116 32.77 21.02 -13.90
N VAL A 117 33.04 21.19 -15.20
CA VAL A 117 33.76 22.36 -15.74
C VAL A 117 32.96 23.64 -15.54
N ASN A 118 31.63 23.59 -15.72
CA ASN A 118 30.77 24.72 -15.43
C ASN A 118 30.77 25.06 -13.93
N ALA A 119 30.78 24.07 -13.06
CA ALA A 119 30.91 24.27 -11.62
C ALA A 119 32.24 24.92 -11.22
N ALA A 120 33.32 24.68 -11.98
CA ALA A 120 34.62 25.34 -11.77
C ALA A 120 34.63 26.83 -12.15
N THR A 121 33.63 27.31 -12.89
CA THR A 121 33.46 28.74 -13.21
C THR A 121 32.52 29.47 -12.24
N LEU A 122 31.91 28.74 -11.29
CA LEU A 122 31.06 29.27 -10.23
C LEU A 122 31.89 29.91 -9.11
N THR A 123 31.30 30.85 -8.37
CA THR A 123 31.89 31.31 -7.11
C THR A 123 31.96 30.17 -6.10
N GLU A 124 32.85 30.22 -5.10
CA GLU A 124 33.00 29.14 -4.11
C GLU A 124 31.68 28.73 -3.44
N ASP A 125 30.80 29.68 -3.14
CA ASP A 125 29.49 29.41 -2.55
C ASP A 125 28.54 28.70 -3.53
N GLN A 126 28.58 29.08 -4.81
CA GLN A 126 27.79 28.45 -5.87
C GLN A 126 28.32 27.06 -6.23
N ALA A 127 29.65 26.87 -6.27
CA ALA A 127 30.29 25.58 -6.47
C ALA A 127 29.99 24.62 -5.30
N ARG A 128 29.98 25.14 -4.06
CA ARG A 128 29.58 24.39 -2.87
C ARG A 128 28.11 23.98 -2.92
N ALA A 129 27.22 24.88 -3.31
CA ALA A 129 25.80 24.58 -3.48
C ALA A 129 25.54 23.56 -4.61
N ALA A 130 26.24 23.67 -5.74
CA ALA A 130 26.18 22.71 -6.83
C ALA A 130 26.76 21.34 -6.44
N PHE A 131 27.86 21.32 -5.68
CA PHE A 131 28.45 20.11 -5.14
C PHE A 131 27.49 19.41 -4.16
N TYR A 132 26.87 20.13 -3.23
CA TYR A 132 25.85 19.55 -2.34
C TYR A 132 24.54 19.19 -3.06
N GLY A 133 24.27 19.80 -4.22
CA GLY A 133 23.11 19.50 -5.06
C GLY A 133 23.32 18.35 -6.05
N ARG A 134 24.54 17.88 -6.24
CA ARG A 134 24.83 16.77 -7.17
C ARG A 134 24.32 15.46 -6.58
N TRP A 135 23.51 14.74 -7.34
CA TRP A 135 23.06 13.42 -6.93
C TRP A 135 24.12 12.38 -7.30
N GLU A 136 24.29 11.37 -6.45
CA GLU A 136 25.16 10.24 -6.76
C GLU A 136 24.54 9.41 -7.91
N ASP A 137 25.38 8.75 -8.72
CA ASP A 137 24.93 7.94 -9.87
C ASP A 137 23.84 6.92 -9.49
N ARG A 138 23.98 6.30 -8.32
CA ARG A 138 22.99 5.37 -7.78
C ARG A 138 21.65 6.03 -7.49
N GLU A 139 21.67 7.26 -6.99
CA GLU A 139 20.46 8.02 -6.66
C GLU A 139 19.72 8.45 -7.93
N VAL A 140 20.46 8.90 -8.95
CA VAL A 140 19.88 9.21 -10.26
C VAL A 140 19.29 7.94 -10.89
N ALA A 141 20.03 6.83 -10.89
CA ALA A 141 19.56 5.56 -11.41
C ALA A 141 18.28 5.08 -10.72
N ARG A 142 18.22 5.16 -9.38
CA ARG A 142 17.04 4.80 -8.59
C ARG A 142 15.83 5.64 -9.00
N ARG A 143 15.97 6.94 -9.13
CA ARG A 143 14.86 7.82 -9.54
C ARG A 143 14.43 7.58 -10.99
N THR A 144 15.37 7.30 -11.89
CA THR A 144 15.06 6.92 -13.28
C THR A 144 14.18 5.67 -13.31
N ILE A 145 14.59 4.56 -12.67
CA ILE A 145 13.79 3.33 -12.68
C ILE A 145 12.44 3.49 -11.98
N VAL A 146 12.36 4.31 -10.92
CA VAL A 146 11.10 4.60 -10.22
C VAL A 146 10.15 5.34 -11.13
N SER A 147 10.60 6.42 -11.79
CA SER A 147 9.76 7.22 -12.69
C SER A 147 9.28 6.42 -13.91
N GLU A 148 10.15 5.62 -14.53
CA GLU A 148 9.77 4.74 -15.64
C GLU A 148 8.76 3.68 -15.21
N THR A 149 9.01 3.02 -14.07
CA THR A 149 8.11 1.99 -13.54
C THR A 149 6.76 2.60 -13.14
N ALA A 150 6.75 3.80 -12.55
CA ALA A 150 5.54 4.54 -12.20
C ALA A 150 4.71 4.88 -13.43
N CYS A 151 5.35 5.34 -14.51
CA CYS A 151 4.70 5.62 -15.79
C CYS A 151 4.09 4.36 -16.40
N LEU A 152 4.84 3.25 -16.43
CA LEU A 152 4.38 1.97 -16.98
C LEU A 152 3.21 1.38 -16.20
N LEU A 153 3.27 1.42 -14.86
CA LEU A 153 2.23 0.88 -13.98
C LEU A 153 1.07 1.85 -13.75
N ARG A 154 1.19 3.10 -14.21
CA ARG A 154 0.25 4.21 -13.95
C ARG A 154 0.03 4.43 -12.44
N MET A 155 1.12 4.44 -11.69
CA MET A 155 1.13 4.66 -10.25
C MET A 155 1.88 5.94 -9.91
N HIS A 156 1.71 6.46 -8.70
CA HIS A 156 2.57 7.52 -8.19
C HIS A 156 3.98 6.99 -7.90
N GLU A 157 5.02 7.79 -8.13
CA GLU A 157 6.42 7.42 -7.85
C GLU A 157 6.61 6.95 -6.40
N ARG A 158 6.03 7.66 -5.43
CA ARG A 158 6.06 7.27 -4.01
C ARG A 158 5.46 5.88 -3.75
N THR A 159 4.45 5.48 -4.52
CA THR A 159 3.86 4.13 -4.42
C THR A 159 4.82 3.08 -4.97
N VAL A 160 5.53 3.38 -6.06
CA VAL A 160 6.53 2.49 -6.65
C VAL A 160 7.75 2.35 -5.75
N GLU A 161 8.24 3.44 -5.16
CA GLU A 161 9.32 3.41 -4.17
C GLU A 161 8.98 2.49 -3.00
N HIS A 162 7.78 2.65 -2.44
CA HIS A 162 7.30 1.79 -1.37
C HIS A 162 7.18 0.33 -1.81
N LEU A 163 6.70 0.08 -3.03
CA LEU A 163 6.57 -1.27 -3.58
C LEU A 163 7.95 -1.93 -3.78
N MET A 164 8.95 -1.20 -4.25
CA MET A 164 10.33 -1.68 -4.40
C MET A 164 10.97 -1.97 -3.03
N GLU A 165 10.84 -1.06 -2.06
CA GLU A 165 11.34 -1.28 -0.70
C GLU A 165 10.67 -2.51 -0.06
N GLN A 166 9.35 -2.61 -0.19
CA GLN A 166 8.61 -3.76 0.29
C GLN A 166 9.04 -5.06 -0.42
N SER A 167 9.31 -5.02 -1.71
CA SER A 167 9.80 -6.20 -2.43
C SER A 167 11.15 -6.70 -1.90
N LEU A 168 12.08 -5.79 -1.57
CA LEU A 168 13.34 -6.17 -0.93
C LEU A 168 13.12 -6.85 0.43
N TRP A 169 12.26 -6.27 1.27
CA TRP A 169 11.95 -6.87 2.57
C TRP A 169 11.28 -8.23 2.43
N LEU A 170 10.38 -8.38 1.47
CA LEU A 170 9.75 -9.66 1.18
C LEU A 170 10.77 -10.73 0.77
N LEU A 171 11.75 -10.40 -0.07
CA LEU A 171 12.80 -11.33 -0.47
C LEU A 171 13.79 -11.66 0.68
N SER A 172 13.89 -10.79 1.69
CA SER A 172 14.67 -11.09 2.92
C SER A 172 13.96 -12.07 3.88
N ALA A 173 12.68 -12.36 3.67
CA ALA A 173 11.84 -13.26 4.47
C ALA A 173 11.46 -14.51 3.65
N PRO A 174 12.38 -15.50 3.51
CA PRO A 174 12.25 -16.55 2.52
C PRO A 174 11.04 -17.48 2.75
N ALA A 175 10.65 -17.80 3.99
CA ALA A 175 9.51 -18.69 4.19
C ALA A 175 8.17 -17.98 3.89
N THR A 176 8.08 -16.68 4.19
CA THR A 176 6.94 -15.82 3.86
C THR A 176 6.83 -15.65 2.35
N PHE A 177 7.94 -15.38 1.68
CA PHE A 177 7.98 -15.31 0.22
C PHE A 177 7.52 -16.62 -0.42
N ASN A 178 8.01 -17.77 0.07
CA ASN A 178 7.60 -19.08 -0.44
C ASN A 178 6.10 -19.37 -0.21
N ALA A 179 5.54 -18.94 0.92
CA ALA A 179 4.11 -19.08 1.18
C ALA A 179 3.26 -18.18 0.26
N LEU A 180 3.75 -16.98 -0.05
CA LEU A 180 3.09 -16.09 -1.02
C LEU A 180 3.19 -16.64 -2.44
N SER A 181 4.38 -17.10 -2.84
CA SER A 181 4.68 -17.61 -4.17
C SER A 181 4.07 -18.99 -4.44
N SER A 182 3.52 -19.66 -3.43
CA SER A 182 2.68 -20.87 -3.56
C SER A 182 1.17 -20.57 -3.47
N GLY A 183 0.79 -19.32 -3.19
CA GLY A 183 -0.59 -18.92 -2.97
C GLY A 183 -1.20 -19.42 -1.64
N GLU A 184 -0.37 -19.89 -0.71
CA GLU A 184 -0.84 -20.31 0.62
C GLU A 184 -1.24 -19.11 1.50
N ILE A 185 -0.63 -17.95 1.25
CA ILE A 185 -1.01 -16.68 1.86
C ILE A 185 -1.24 -15.62 0.79
N SER A 186 -2.08 -14.62 1.10
CA SER A 186 -2.23 -13.45 0.23
C SER A 186 -1.14 -12.40 0.49
N TYR A 187 -0.90 -11.50 -0.46
CA TYR A 187 0.08 -10.41 -0.31
C TYR A 187 -0.14 -9.58 0.95
N ARG A 188 -1.40 -9.37 1.36
CA ARG A 188 -1.72 -8.65 2.61
C ARG A 188 -1.22 -9.39 3.87
N HIS A 189 -1.27 -10.73 3.89
CA HIS A 189 -0.66 -11.48 5.00
C HIS A 189 0.85 -11.28 5.01
N ALA A 190 1.49 -11.37 3.84
CA ALA A 190 2.94 -11.18 3.71
C ALA A 190 3.37 -9.78 4.19
N THR A 191 2.67 -8.71 3.78
CA THR A 191 2.96 -7.34 4.26
C THR A 191 2.86 -7.23 5.78
N VAL A 192 1.83 -7.82 6.40
CA VAL A 192 1.67 -7.77 7.87
C VAL A 192 2.79 -8.53 8.58
N LEU A 193 3.18 -9.70 8.09
CA LEU A 193 4.28 -10.47 8.66
C LEU A 193 5.59 -9.70 8.56
N ILE A 194 5.86 -9.09 7.42
CA ILE A 194 7.06 -8.29 7.19
C ILE A 194 7.09 -7.06 8.08
N ASP A 195 5.98 -6.32 8.19
CA ASP A 195 5.88 -5.17 9.08
C ASP A 195 6.18 -5.56 10.54
N GLN A 196 5.72 -6.73 10.98
CA GLN A 196 6.03 -7.27 12.31
C GLN A 196 7.51 -7.66 12.42
N MET A 197 8.06 -8.39 11.43
CA MET A 197 9.47 -8.79 11.41
C MET A 197 10.43 -7.60 11.45
N ARG A 198 10.10 -6.50 10.76
CA ARG A 198 10.89 -5.26 10.73
C ARG A 198 11.07 -4.62 12.11
N THR A 199 10.23 -4.97 13.09
CA THR A 199 10.35 -4.49 14.47
C THR A 199 11.30 -5.33 15.33
N LEU A 200 11.76 -6.47 14.81
CA LEU A 200 12.61 -7.42 15.53
C LEU A 200 14.08 -7.34 15.10
N PRO A 201 15.03 -7.65 16.00
CA PRO A 201 16.44 -7.85 15.64
C PRO A 201 16.59 -8.95 14.58
N THR A 202 17.60 -8.82 13.71
CA THR A 202 17.81 -9.75 12.58
C THR A 202 17.96 -11.21 13.01
N GLU A 203 18.60 -11.45 14.15
CA GLU A 203 18.78 -12.78 14.74
C GLU A 203 17.46 -13.47 15.15
N ASP A 204 16.40 -12.72 15.43
CA ASP A 204 15.11 -13.24 15.88
C ASP A 204 14.09 -13.38 14.73
N GLN A 205 14.39 -12.83 13.55
CA GLN A 205 13.46 -12.76 12.42
C GLN A 205 13.10 -14.15 11.86
N GLU A 206 14.07 -15.05 11.72
CA GLU A 206 13.85 -16.40 11.21
C GLU A 206 12.96 -17.23 12.16
N ALA A 207 13.26 -17.18 13.46
CA ALA A 207 12.47 -17.87 14.49
C ALA A 207 11.04 -17.32 14.60
N PHE A 208 10.87 -16.01 14.40
CA PHE A 208 9.54 -15.40 14.32
C PHE A 208 8.75 -15.92 13.11
N GLU A 209 9.39 -15.96 11.94
CA GLU A 209 8.77 -16.41 10.69
C GLU A 209 8.29 -17.86 10.83
N GLU A 210 9.12 -18.77 11.33
CA GLU A 210 8.77 -20.18 11.55
C GLU A 210 7.55 -20.33 12.48
N LYS A 211 7.47 -19.47 13.52
CA LYS A 211 6.41 -19.55 14.53
C LYS A 211 5.06 -19.01 14.04
N VAL A 212 5.06 -17.89 13.29
CA VAL A 212 3.82 -17.17 12.94
C VAL A 212 3.25 -17.64 11.60
N LEU A 213 4.09 -18.10 10.68
CA LEU A 213 3.66 -18.50 9.34
C LEU A 213 2.58 -19.61 9.32
N PRO A 214 2.64 -20.66 10.17
CA PRO A 214 1.57 -21.68 10.22
C PRO A 214 0.19 -21.13 10.56
N ASP A 215 0.12 -20.11 11.42
CA ASP A 215 -1.13 -19.46 11.80
C ASP A 215 -1.64 -18.55 10.69
N ALA A 216 -0.73 -17.83 10.02
CA ALA A 216 -1.06 -16.97 8.87
C ALA A 216 -1.66 -17.73 7.68
N LYS A 217 -1.32 -19.02 7.51
CA LYS A 217 -1.91 -19.90 6.48
C LYS A 217 -3.35 -20.31 6.78
N ARG A 218 -3.80 -20.20 8.03
CA ARG A 218 -5.12 -20.69 8.49
C ARG A 218 -6.08 -19.56 8.84
N LEU A 219 -5.55 -18.46 9.38
CA LEU A 219 -6.34 -17.37 9.92
C LEU A 219 -6.43 -16.23 8.92
N PRO A 220 -7.56 -15.49 8.88
CA PRO A 220 -7.62 -14.22 8.17
C PRO A 220 -6.56 -13.25 8.71
N VAL A 221 -6.12 -12.29 7.88
CA VAL A 221 -5.13 -11.25 8.22
C VAL A 221 -5.38 -10.56 9.57
N ALA A 222 -6.64 -10.36 9.96
CA ALA A 222 -6.96 -9.76 11.26
C ALA A 222 -6.49 -10.61 12.44
N GLY A 223 -6.53 -11.94 12.31
CA GLY A 223 -6.05 -12.90 13.31
C GLY A 223 -4.53 -13.08 13.32
N SER A 224 -3.82 -12.82 12.21
CA SER A 224 -2.35 -12.87 12.18
C SER A 224 -1.68 -11.63 12.82
N ARG A 225 -2.43 -10.54 13.03
CA ARG A 225 -1.96 -9.35 13.75
C ARG A 225 -1.82 -9.59 15.26
N THR A 226 -2.70 -10.44 15.81
CA THR A 226 -2.59 -10.96 17.16
C THR A 226 -1.56 -12.06 17.15
N GLY A 227 -0.30 -11.73 17.45
CA GLY A 227 0.76 -12.72 17.68
C GLY A 227 0.35 -13.76 18.74
N PRO A 228 1.15 -14.82 18.94
CA PRO A 228 0.80 -15.95 19.78
C PRO A 228 0.74 -15.53 21.26
N ALA A 229 -0.37 -14.92 21.65
CA ALA A 229 -0.72 -14.53 22.99
C ALA A 229 -1.82 -15.47 23.46
N GLY A 230 -1.45 -16.40 24.33
CA GLY A 230 -2.36 -16.92 25.35
C GLY A 230 -3.34 -17.99 24.89
N SER A 231 -2.96 -19.24 25.19
CA SER A 231 -3.92 -20.27 25.60
C SER A 231 -4.94 -19.66 26.58
N GLY A 232 -6.19 -19.49 26.13
CA GLY A 232 -7.19 -18.68 26.81
C GLY A 232 -8.62 -19.16 26.52
N LYS A 233 -8.93 -20.34 27.04
CA LYS A 233 -10.25 -20.87 27.45
C LYS A 233 -11.51 -20.11 26.97
N GLY A 234 -12.34 -20.84 26.24
CA GLY A 234 -13.74 -21.04 26.64
C GLY A 234 -14.79 -20.21 25.91
N CYS A 235 -15.45 -20.80 24.92
CA CYS A 235 -16.90 -20.71 24.82
C CYS A 235 -17.45 -21.91 24.02
N THR A 236 -17.50 -23.08 24.65
CA THR A 236 -18.40 -24.14 24.22
C THR A 236 -19.82 -23.67 24.54
N ARG A 237 -20.55 -23.18 23.53
CA ARG A 237 -22.00 -23.07 23.60
C ARG A 237 -22.57 -24.33 22.94
N ASN A 238 -22.89 -25.32 23.77
CA ASN A 238 -23.70 -26.45 23.35
C ASN A 238 -25.17 -26.09 23.58
N PRO A 239 -26.09 -26.45 22.67
CA PRO A 239 -27.52 -26.21 22.83
C PRO A 239 -28.17 -27.33 23.66
N SER A 240 -29.15 -26.96 24.48
CA SER A 240 -30.23 -27.82 24.97
C SER A 240 -31.49 -27.00 25.07
#